data_AF-A0A6A4T1D5-F1
#
_entry.id   AF-A0A6A4T1D5-F1
#
_cell.length_a   1.000
_cell.length_b   1.000
_cell.length_c   1.000
_cell.angle_alpha   90.00
_cell.angle_beta   90.00
_cell.angle_gamma   90.00
#
_symmetry.space_group_name_H-M   'P 1'
#
loop_
_entity.id
_entity.type
_entity.pdbx_description
1 polymer ?
#
loop_
_entity_poly.entity_id
_entity_poly.type
_entity_poly.pdbx_seq_one_letter_code
_entity_poly.pdbx_strand_id
1 'polypeptide(L)' 'MSDCLTFCYENAAERVCVCLQAKTTKKIVLRLECVEPNCRSKRMLAIKRCKHFELGGDKKRKGQVIQF' A
#
# COMPACT_ATOMS: atom_id res chain seq x y z
N MET A 1 -18.67 17.15 -0.60
CA MET A 1 -17.96 17.55 0.63
C MET A 1 -18.89 17.64 1.84
N SER A 2 -20.18 17.91 1.64
CA SER A 2 -21.25 17.86 2.65
C SER A 2 -21.63 16.45 3.12
N ASP A 3 -21.51 15.44 2.27
CA ASP A 3 -22.25 14.19 2.48
C ASP A 3 -21.55 13.20 3.42
N CYS A 4 -20.24 13.40 3.67
CA CYS A 4 -19.46 12.52 4.54
C CYS A 4 -19.63 12.85 6.03
N LEU A 5 -20.04 14.09 6.36
CA LEU A 5 -20.29 14.52 7.74
C LEU A 5 -21.61 13.94 8.27
N THR A 6 -22.63 13.86 7.43
CA THR A 6 -23.96 13.33 7.81
C THR A 6 -23.88 11.86 8.23
N PHE A 7 -23.08 11.04 7.54
CA PHE A 7 -22.93 9.62 7.84
C PHE A 7 -22.21 9.35 9.19
N CYS A 8 -21.32 10.25 9.63
CA CYS A 8 -20.67 10.12 10.94
C CYS A 8 -21.62 10.44 12.10
N TYR A 9 -22.69 11.23 11.91
CA TYR A 9 -23.60 11.62 13.00
C TYR A 9 -24.63 10.53 13.32
N GLU A 10 -25.11 9.78 12.33
CA GLU A 10 -26.14 8.75 12.52
C GLU A 10 -25.62 7.42 13.10
N ASN A 11 -24.30 7.18 13.13
CA ASN A 11 -23.71 5.91 13.58
C ASN A 11 -22.66 6.06 14.71
N ALA A 12 -22.73 7.17 15.47
CA ALA A 12 -21.70 7.61 16.41
C ALA A 12 -21.51 6.78 17.70
N ALA A 13 -22.04 5.56 17.81
CA ALA A 13 -21.91 4.74 19.02
C ALA A 13 -20.86 3.60 18.94
N GLU A 14 -20.41 3.15 17.76
CA GLU A 14 -19.47 2.01 17.68
C GLU A 14 -18.29 2.15 16.69
N ARG A 15 -18.24 3.23 15.89
CA ARG A 15 -17.09 3.47 15.00
C ARG A 15 -16.62 4.90 15.12
N VAL A 16 -15.44 5.08 15.74
CA VAL A 16 -14.69 6.34 15.76
C VAL A 16 -14.65 6.91 14.34
N CYS A 17 -15.26 8.09 14.14
CA CYS A 17 -15.18 8.85 12.90
C CYS A 17 -13.72 9.24 12.69
N VAL A 18 -13.00 8.55 11.81
CA VAL A 18 -11.64 8.95 11.45
C VAL A 18 -11.76 10.20 10.60
N CYS A 19 -11.33 11.34 11.15
CA CYS A 19 -11.20 12.58 10.40
C CYS A 19 -10.46 12.27 9.10
N LEU A 20 -11.13 12.50 7.97
CA LEU A 20 -10.81 12.09 6.59
C LEU A 20 -9.34 12.33 6.26
N GLN A 21 -8.50 11.37 6.62
CA GLN A 21 -7.07 11.59 6.64
C GLN A 21 -6.53 11.51 5.22
N ALA A 22 -6.20 12.68 4.66
CA ALA A 22 -5.63 12.84 3.33
C ALA A 22 -4.18 12.31 3.27
N LYS A 23 -4.01 11.00 3.40
CA LYS A 23 -2.76 10.32 3.03
C LYS A 23 -2.79 10.10 1.52
N THR A 24 -1.88 10.74 0.79
CA THR A 24 -1.74 10.56 -0.67
C THR A 24 -1.15 9.19 -1.05
N THR A 25 -0.50 8.49 -0.10
CA THR A 25 0.15 7.20 -0.32
C THR A 25 -0.05 6.26 0.87
N LYS A 26 -0.17 4.97 0.57
CA LYS A 26 -0.29 3.90 1.58
C LYS A 26 1.10 3.37 1.96
N LYS A 27 1.21 2.76 3.15
CA LYS A 27 2.40 2.01 3.53
C LYS A 27 2.33 0.64 2.87
N ILE A 28 3.34 0.29 2.08
CA ILE A 28 3.39 -0.98 1.35
C ILE A 28 4.05 -2.02 2.25
N VAL A 29 3.40 -3.17 2.41
CA VAL A 29 3.92 -4.31 3.16
C VAL A 29 4.02 -5.49 2.21
N LEU A 30 5.23 -6.04 2.07
CA LEU A 30 5.47 -7.26 1.31
C LEU A 30 5.28 -8.48 2.19
N ARG A 31 4.56 -9.46 1.66
CA ARG A 31 4.44 -10.78 2.24
C ARG A 31 5.44 -11.70 1.53
N LEU A 32 6.48 -12.07 2.26
CA LEU A 32 7.47 -13.03 1.81
C LEU A 32 7.11 -14.40 2.37
N GLU A 33 7.07 -15.41 1.51
CA GLU A 33 6.86 -16.80 1.88
C GLU A 33 8.14 -17.57 1.60
N CYS A 34 8.51 -18.48 2.50
CA CYS A 34 9.62 -19.38 2.25
C CYS A 34 9.28 -20.32 1.09
N VAL A 35 10.23 -20.53 0.18
CA VAL A 35 10.05 -21.37 -1.02
C VAL A 35 10.16 -22.86 -0.67
N GLU A 36 10.79 -23.18 0.47
CA GLU A 36 11.00 -24.55 0.90
C GLU A 36 9.65 -25.24 1.21
N PRO A 37 9.34 -26.39 0.59
CA PRO A 37 8.02 -27.04 0.69
C PRO A 37 7.61 -27.39 2.12
N ASN A 38 8.59 -27.68 2.98
CA ASN A 38 8.37 -28.02 4.39
C ASN A 38 8.32 -26.80 5.31
N CYS A 39 8.72 -25.62 4.81
CA CYS A 39 8.80 -24.39 5.60
C CYS A 39 7.67 -23.43 5.19
N ARG A 40 6.66 -23.29 6.05
CA ARG A 40 5.52 -22.37 5.81
C ARG A 40 5.70 -21.00 6.44
N SER A 41 6.94 -20.61 6.73
CA SER A 41 7.26 -19.33 7.37
C SER A 41 6.88 -18.16 6.46
N LYS A 42 6.17 -17.19 7.04
CA LYS A 42 5.75 -15.95 6.36
C LYS A 42 6.36 -14.77 7.10
N ARG A 43 6.93 -13.82 6.35
CA ARG A 43 7.48 -12.58 6.90
C ARG A 43 6.82 -11.38 6.23
N MET A 44 6.38 -10.43 7.04
CA MET A 44 5.88 -9.14 6.58
C MET A 44 7.00 -8.11 6.63
N LEU A 45 7.34 -7.51 5.49
CA LEU A 45 8.33 -6.44 5.39
C LEU A 45 7.66 -5.14 4.98
N ALA A 46 7.77 -4.12 5.81
CA ALA A 46 7.32 -2.78 5.49
C ALA A 46 8.37 -2.02 4.67
N ILE A 47 7.96 -1.47 3.51
CA ILE A 47 8.79 -0.59 2.70
C ILE A 47 8.42 0.87 2.99
N LYS A 48 9.33 1.79 2.70
CA LYS A 48 9.06 3.24 2.69
C LYS A 48 7.87 3.55 1.77
N ARG A 49 7.15 4.65 2.04
CA ARG A 49 6.05 5.10 1.19
C ARG A 49 6.61 5.56 -0.15
N CYS A 50 6.02 5.06 -1.23
CA CYS A 50 6.28 5.51 -2.60
C CYS A 50 4.95 5.75 -3.32
N LYS A 51 4.97 6.59 -4.37
CA LYS A 51 3.78 6.86 -5.18
C LYS A 51 3.51 5.73 -6.17
N HIS A 52 4.58 5.21 -6.78
CA HIS A 52 4.54 4.11 -7.72
C HIS A 52 5.26 2.91 -7.12
N PHE A 53 4.62 1.74 -7.18
CA PHE A 53 5.18 0.48 -6.74
C PHE A 53 4.71 -0.63 -7.66
N GLU A 54 5.65 -1.29 -8.32
CA GLU A 54 5.40 -2.42 -9.20
C GLU A 54 6.25 -3.60 -8.76
N LEU A 55 5.64 -4.79 -8.77
CA LEU A 55 6.33 -6.04 -8.49
C LEU A 55 6.62 -6.75 -9.82
N GLY A 56 7.85 -7.23 -10.02
CA GLY A 56 8.22 -7.97 -11.22
C GLY A 56 8.45 -7.12 -12.48
N GLY A 57 8.63 -5.81 -12.34
CA GLY A 57 8.95 -4.93 -13.47
C GLY A 57 10.31 -5.19 -14.11
N ASP A 58 10.50 -4.64 -15.31
CA ASP A 58 11.73 -4.80 -16.08
C ASP A 58 12.94 -4.17 -15.39
N LYS A 59 14.05 -4.92 -15.37
CA LYS A 59 15.34 -4.37 -14.93
C LYS A 59 15.81 -3.35 -15.97
N LYS A 60 16.03 -2.12 -15.53
CA LYS A 60 16.63 -1.07 -16.38
C LYS A 60 17.96 -1.56 -16.95
N ARG A 61 18.14 -1.49 -18.27
CA ARG A 61 19.39 -1.83 -18.96
C ARG A 61 20.39 -0.68 -18.81
N LYS A 62 21.67 -1.01 -18.58
CA LYS A 62 22.75 -0.01 -18.49
C LYS A 62 23.10 0.50 -19.90
N GLY A 63 23.21 1.82 -20.08
CA GLY A 63 23.72 2.44 -21.31
C GLY A 63 22.76 2.49 -22.50
N GLN A 64 21.47 2.17 -22.32
CA GLN A 64 20.50 2.35 -23.40
C GLN A 64 20.14 3.83 -23.56
N VAL A 65 20.28 4.32 -24.78
CA VAL A 65 19.76 5.63 -25.20
C VAL A 65 18.26 5.48 -25.35
N ILE A 66 17.52 6.38 -24.70
CA ILE A 66 16.07 6.47 -24.82
C ILE A 66 15.76 7.01 -26.22
N GLN A 67 14.87 6.36 -26.96
CA GLN A 67 14.38 6.87 -28.24
C GLN A 67 13.51 8.10 -27.99
N PHE A 68 13.81 9.18 -28.71
CA PHE A 68 13.07 10.45 -28.69
C PHE A 68 11.89 10.42 -29.65
#